data_AF-A0A0F8ZMC8-F1
#
_entry.id   AF-A0A0F8ZMC8-F1
#
_cell.length_a   1.000
_cell.length_b   1.000
_cell.length_c   1.000
_cell.angle_alpha   90.00
_cell.angle_beta   90.00
_cell.angle_gamma   90.00
#
_symmetry.space_group_name_H-M   'P 1'
#
loop_
_entity.id
_entity.type
_entity.pdbx_description
1 polymer ?
#
loop_
_entity_poly.entity_id
_entity_poly.type
_entity_poly.pdbx_seq_one_letter_code
_entity_poly.pdbx_strand_id
1 'polypeptide(L)'
;MAARKIKSRRKRGELHKCYKCPPEHMGWKRSQIRWRRTLPYCFEHALEFDEKNKPWPVCPKCESNDFGPLEWNGSIEKAVAVCDSCGFNDLATKHFDAPAIWVTLSPIDSSYKAPVS
;
A
#
# COMPACT_ATOMS: atom_id res chain seq x y z
N MET A 1 -35.59 10.03 -30.39
CA MET A 1 -35.32 10.62 -29.07
C MET A 1 -35.06 9.49 -28.08
N ALA A 2 -33.82 9.31 -27.61
CA ALA A 2 -33.47 8.22 -26.71
C ALA A 2 -34.03 8.50 -25.30
N ALA A 3 -34.95 7.66 -24.84
CA ALA A 3 -35.50 7.74 -23.49
C ALA A 3 -34.36 7.61 -22.46
N ARG A 4 -34.14 8.67 -21.68
CA ARG A 4 -33.18 8.66 -20.56
C ARG A 4 -33.65 7.61 -19.54
N LYS A 5 -32.90 6.51 -19.40
CA LYS A 5 -33.11 5.54 -18.31
C LYS A 5 -33.11 6.28 -16.98
N ILE A 6 -34.28 6.36 -16.34
CA ILE A 6 -34.43 6.88 -14.99
C ILE A 6 -33.60 5.97 -14.09
N LYS A 7 -32.44 6.44 -13.62
CA LYS A 7 -31.64 5.72 -12.64
C LYS A 7 -32.52 5.51 -11.41
N SER A 8 -32.85 4.27 -11.09
CA SER A 8 -33.60 3.94 -9.89
C SER A 8 -32.89 4.58 -8.69
N ARG A 9 -33.63 5.40 -7.94
CA ARG A 9 -33.13 6.01 -6.71
C ARG A 9 -32.85 4.83 -5.77
N ARG A 10 -31.58 4.58 -5.44
CA ARG A 10 -31.18 3.44 -4.59
C ARG A 10 -31.98 3.47 -3.30
N LYS A 11 -32.49 2.31 -2.88
CA LYS A 11 -33.31 2.21 -1.66
C LYS A 11 -32.49 2.74 -0.48
N ARG A 12 -33.05 3.68 0.26
CA ARG A 12 -32.45 4.26 1.47
C ARG A 12 -32.15 3.09 2.43
N GLY A 13 -30.88 2.87 2.76
CA GLY A 13 -30.45 1.79 3.66
C GLY A 13 -29.82 0.55 3.00
N GLU A 14 -29.57 0.56 1.69
CA GLU A 14 -28.83 -0.52 1.02
C GLU A 14 -27.41 -0.66 1.61
N LEU A 15 -27.14 -1.81 2.21
CA LEU A 15 -25.82 -2.16 2.75
C LEU A 15 -24.92 -2.65 1.60
N HIS A 16 -23.68 -2.21 1.63
CA HIS A 16 -22.67 -2.64 0.67
C HIS A 16 -21.81 -3.75 1.28
N LYS A 17 -21.50 -4.79 0.50
CA LYS A 17 -20.59 -5.83 0.94
C LYS A 17 -19.14 -5.35 0.79
N CYS A 18 -18.33 -5.61 1.80
CA CYS A 18 -16.89 -5.50 1.68
C CYS A 18 -16.36 -6.72 0.93
N TYR A 19 -15.38 -6.53 0.05
CA TYR A 19 -14.76 -7.59 -0.72
C TYR A 19 -14.08 -8.67 0.15
N LYS A 20 -13.51 -8.29 1.30
CA LYS A 20 -12.79 -9.20 2.21
C LYS A 20 -13.63 -9.78 3.35
N CYS A 21 -14.72 -9.12 3.74
CA CYS A 21 -15.55 -9.64 4.84
C CYS A 21 -16.14 -11.01 4.46
N PRO A 22 -16.34 -11.91 5.45
CA PRO A 22 -17.00 -13.18 5.20
C PRO A 22 -18.40 -12.96 4.60
N PRO A 23 -18.89 -13.90 3.78
CA PRO A 23 -20.15 -13.74 3.05
C PRO A 23 -21.38 -13.60 3.96
N GLU A 24 -21.26 -14.06 5.21
CA GLU A 24 -22.27 -13.99 6.27
C GLU A 24 -22.41 -12.58 6.87
N HIS A 25 -21.44 -11.69 6.62
CA HIS A 25 -21.52 -10.31 7.10
C HIS A 25 -22.68 -9.56 6.41
N MET A 26 -23.58 -8.98 7.20
CA MET A 26 -24.79 -8.29 6.70
C MET A 26 -24.49 -7.11 5.76
N GLY A 27 -23.26 -6.61 5.82
CA GLY A 27 -22.76 -5.52 4.99
C GLY A 27 -22.59 -4.23 5.79
N TRP A 28 -22.04 -3.23 5.13
CA TRP A 28 -21.67 -1.95 5.74
C TRP A 28 -22.50 -0.83 5.14
N LYS A 29 -22.79 0.20 5.94
CA LYS A 29 -23.37 1.42 5.40
C LYS A 29 -22.39 2.03 4.41
N ARG A 30 -22.91 2.73 3.39
CA ARG A 30 -22.06 3.39 2.39
C ARG A 30 -21.02 4.35 3.01
N SER A 31 -21.36 5.01 4.12
CA SER A 31 -20.44 5.90 4.86
C SER A 31 -19.28 5.16 5.54
N GLN A 32 -19.41 3.85 5.75
CA GLN A 32 -18.41 2.99 6.38
C GLN A 32 -17.58 2.22 5.34
N ILE A 33 -17.86 2.40 4.04
CA ILE A 33 -17.10 1.77 2.97
C ILE A 33 -16.09 2.76 2.40
N ARG A 34 -14.86 2.28 2.23
CA ARG A 34 -13.84 2.94 1.43
C ARG A 34 -13.61 2.16 0.14
N TRP A 35 -13.47 2.90 -0.95
CA TRP A 35 -13.19 2.33 -2.26
C TRP A 35 -11.68 2.41 -2.51
N ARG A 36 -11.05 1.27 -2.79
CA ARG A 36 -9.62 1.17 -3.14
C ARG A 36 -9.49 0.25 -4.36
N ARG A 37 -8.71 0.65 -5.36
CA ARG A 37 -8.55 -0.11 -6.63
C ARG A 37 -9.89 -0.61 -7.20
N THR A 38 -10.91 0.24 -7.19
CA THR A 38 -12.30 -0.06 -7.63
C THR A 38 -13.09 -1.10 -6.83
N LEU A 39 -12.54 -1.63 -5.73
CA LEU A 39 -13.20 -2.57 -4.83
C LEU A 39 -13.68 -1.89 -3.53
N PRO A 40 -14.85 -2.29 -2.97
CA PRO A 40 -15.36 -1.77 -1.71
C PRO A 40 -14.76 -2.52 -0.50
N TYR A 41 -14.19 -1.78 0.44
CA TYR A 41 -13.65 -2.30 1.70
C TYR A 41 -14.34 -1.66 2.90
N CYS A 42 -14.53 -2.42 3.98
CA CYS A 42 -14.88 -1.84 5.28
C CYS A 42 -13.69 -1.08 5.86
N PHE A 43 -13.90 -0.33 6.94
CA PHE A 43 -12.83 0.47 7.55
C PHE A 43 -11.61 -0.37 7.95
N GLU A 44 -11.81 -1.51 8.62
CA GLU A 44 -10.72 -2.39 9.07
C GLU A 44 -9.90 -2.94 7.90
N HIS A 45 -10.54 -3.58 6.92
CA HIS A 45 -9.86 -4.10 5.74
C HIS A 45 -9.29 -3.01 4.83
N ALA A 46 -9.82 -1.78 4.91
CA ALA A 46 -9.23 -0.66 4.19
C ALA A 46 -7.90 -0.21 4.82
N LEU A 47 -7.75 -0.32 6.15
CA LEU A 47 -6.52 0.02 6.87
C LEU A 47 -5.39 -0.99 6.57
N GLU A 48 -5.70 -2.27 6.38
CA GLU A 48 -4.71 -3.25 5.92
C GLU A 48 -4.07 -2.87 4.57
N PHE A 49 -4.84 -2.17 3.73
CA PHE A 49 -4.38 -1.68 2.43
C PHE A 49 -3.78 -0.27 2.49
N ASP A 50 -3.82 0.42 3.63
CA ASP A 50 -3.06 1.65 3.80
C ASP A 50 -1.57 1.26 3.92
N GLU A 51 -0.91 1.18 2.75
CA GLU A 51 0.55 1.07 2.60
C GLU A 51 1.30 2.14 3.42
N LYS A 52 0.62 3.22 3.82
CA LYS A 52 1.11 4.24 4.75
C LYS A 52 1.35 3.76 6.19
N ASN A 53 0.70 2.68 6.61
CA ASN A 53 0.83 2.10 7.94
C ASN A 53 1.64 0.80 7.95
N LYS A 54 2.30 0.42 6.84
CA LYS A 54 3.26 -0.68 6.90
C LYS A 54 4.37 -0.28 7.87
N PRO A 55 4.61 -1.04 8.95
CA PRO A 55 5.73 -0.76 9.83
C PRO A 55 7.01 -0.84 9.02
N TRP A 56 7.95 0.06 9.31
CA TRP A 56 9.30 -0.05 8.77
C TRP A 56 9.85 -1.43 9.11
N PRO A 57 10.48 -2.15 8.16
CA PRO A 57 10.97 -3.49 8.44
C PRO A 57 12.00 -3.46 9.57
N VAL A 58 12.01 -4.51 10.38
CA VAL A 58 12.99 -4.71 11.46
C VAL A 58 14.19 -5.49 10.94
N CYS A 59 15.39 -5.17 11.44
CA CYS A 59 16.57 -5.92 11.08
C CYS A 59 16.45 -7.38 11.57
N PRO A 60 16.57 -8.40 10.70
CA PRO A 60 16.39 -9.80 11.08
C PRO A 60 17.49 -10.32 12.03
N LYS A 61 18.60 -9.59 12.18
CA LYS A 61 19.76 -10.01 12.97
C LYS A 61 19.75 -9.44 14.40
N CYS A 62 19.25 -8.23 14.59
CA CYS A 62 19.28 -7.54 15.89
C CYS A 62 17.90 -7.05 16.35
N GLU A 63 16.85 -7.29 15.56
CA GLU A 63 15.47 -6.89 15.84
C GLU A 63 15.30 -5.38 16.12
N SER A 64 16.30 -4.57 15.78
CA SER A 64 16.20 -3.12 15.84
C SER A 64 15.41 -2.61 14.63
N ASN A 65 14.71 -1.50 14.84
CA ASN A 65 14.02 -0.77 13.77
C ASN A 65 14.99 0.05 12.89
N ASP A 66 16.30 -0.09 13.11
CA ASP A 66 17.35 0.70 12.47
C ASP A 66 17.92 -0.02 11.25
N PHE A 67 17.08 -0.26 10.24
CA PHE A 67 17.64 -0.29 8.90
C PHE A 67 18.07 1.13 8.55
N GLY A 68 19.37 1.29 8.32
CA GLY A 68 20.00 2.54 7.95
C GLY A 68 19.65 2.96 6.52
N PRO A 69 20.38 3.94 5.96
CA PRO A 69 20.18 4.36 4.57
C PRO A 69 20.40 3.17 3.63
N LEU A 70 19.44 2.97 2.72
CA LEU A 70 19.59 2.03 1.63
C LEU A 70 20.74 2.50 0.73
N GLU A 71 21.55 1.57 0.23
CA GLU A 71 22.61 1.87 -0.76
C GLU A 71 22.08 1.63 -2.17
N TRP A 72 22.11 2.67 -3.01
CA TRP A 72 21.72 2.59 -4.42
C TRP A 72 22.85 2.00 -5.26
N ASN A 73 22.60 0.88 -5.93
CA ASN A 73 23.57 0.21 -6.80
C ASN A 73 23.09 0.17 -8.27
N GLY A 74 22.53 1.29 -8.74
CA GLY A 74 22.10 1.50 -10.12
C GLY A 74 20.71 0.95 -10.49
N SER A 75 20.12 0.08 -9.67
CA SER A 75 18.75 -0.40 -9.84
C SER A 75 18.15 -0.87 -8.51
N ILE A 76 16.81 -0.92 -8.44
CA ILE A 76 16.03 -1.40 -7.27
C ILE A 76 16.45 -2.83 -6.91
N GLU A 77 16.64 -3.68 -7.92
CA GLU A 77 17.00 -5.09 -7.74
C GLU A 77 18.39 -5.29 -7.15
N LYS A 78 19.26 -4.28 -7.28
CA LYS A 78 20.62 -4.27 -6.74
C LYS A 78 20.75 -3.42 -5.49
N ALA A 79 19.69 -2.73 -5.07
CA ALA A 79 19.71 -1.93 -3.87
C ALA A 79 19.99 -2.81 -2.65
N VAL A 80 20.84 -2.33 -1.75
CA VAL A 80 21.26 -3.05 -0.55
C VAL A 80 20.71 -2.32 0.67
N ALA A 81 20.07 -3.07 1.57
CA ALA A 81 19.69 -2.60 2.89
C ALA A 81 20.80 -2.91 3.89
N VAL A 82 21.31 -1.88 4.55
CA VAL A 82 22.34 -1.99 5.57
C VAL A 82 21.74 -1.60 6.92
N CYS A 83 21.98 -2.41 7.95
CA CYS A 83 21.63 -2.09 9.32
C CYS A 83 22.79 -1.41 10.02
N ASP A 84 22.61 -0.16 10.47
CA ASP A 84 23.65 0.62 11.16
C ASP A 84 24.03 0.02 12.52
N SER A 85 23.10 -0.68 13.18
CA SER A 85 23.33 -1.25 14.52
C SER A 85 24.21 -2.50 14.51
N CYS A 86 24.12 -3.35 13.48
CA CYS A 86 24.77 -4.67 13.48
C CYS A 86 25.57 -5.00 12.21
N GLY A 87 25.65 -4.07 11.25
CA GLY A 87 26.36 -4.23 9.98
C GLY A 87 25.76 -5.29 9.06
N PHE A 88 24.51 -5.71 9.29
CA PHE A 88 23.83 -6.65 8.40
C PHE A 88 23.56 -5.99 7.05
N ASN A 89 23.91 -6.65 5.96
CA ASN A 89 23.60 -6.22 4.60
C ASN A 89 22.87 -7.33 3.83
N ASP A 90 21.81 -6.96 3.11
CA ASP A 90 21.09 -7.87 2.21
C ASP A 90 20.38 -7.06 1.14
N LEU A 91 19.86 -7.74 0.12
CA LEU A 91 19.09 -7.11 -0.95
C LEU A 91 17.85 -6.42 -0.38
N ALA A 92 17.68 -5.15 -0.69
CA ALA A 92 16.56 -4.33 -0.24
C ALA A 92 15.21 -4.91 -0.65
N THR A 93 15.12 -5.53 -1.83
CA THR A 93 13.89 -6.16 -2.34
C THR A 93 13.37 -7.31 -1.51
N LYS A 94 14.20 -7.91 -0.65
CA LYS A 94 13.76 -8.98 0.27
C LYS A 94 13.05 -8.45 1.50
N HIS A 95 13.36 -7.22 1.90
CA HIS A 95 12.91 -6.62 3.18
C HIS A 95 11.97 -5.43 2.97
N PHE A 96 12.07 -4.76 1.82
CA PHE A 96 11.31 -3.56 1.47
C PHE A 96 10.49 -3.78 0.19
N ASP A 97 9.29 -3.20 0.15
CA ASP A 97 8.51 -3.11 -1.09
C ASP A 97 9.22 -2.18 -2.08
N ALA A 98 9.12 -2.47 -3.37
CA ALA A 98 9.63 -1.61 -4.44
C ALA A 98 9.30 -0.11 -4.25
N PRO A 99 8.06 0.32 -3.95
CA PRO A 99 7.76 1.73 -3.68
C PRO A 99 8.52 2.31 -2.48
N ALA A 100 8.77 1.55 -1.41
CA ALA A 100 9.55 2.02 -0.26
C ALA A 100 11.02 2.22 -0.65
N ILE A 101 11.59 1.29 -1.42
CA ILE A 101 12.94 1.42 -1.98
C ILE A 101 13.02 2.64 -2.88
N TRP A 102 12.03 2.85 -3.76
CA TRP A 102 11.95 4.02 -4.61
C TRP A 102 11.92 5.31 -3.80
N VAL A 103 11.01 5.47 -2.84
CA VAL A 103 10.90 6.73 -2.07
C VAL A 103 12.20 7.04 -1.32
N THR A 104 12.88 6.01 -0.82
CA THR A 104 14.10 6.17 0.00
C THR A 104 15.35 6.39 -0.85
N LEU A 105 15.44 5.76 -2.02
CA LEU A 105 16.61 5.82 -2.92
C LEU A 105 16.42 6.72 -4.13
N SER A 106 15.23 7.29 -4.33
CA SER A 106 15.00 8.23 -5.44
C SER A 106 16.02 9.34 -5.32
N PRO A 107 16.88 9.54 -6.33
CA PRO A 107 17.75 10.69 -6.38
C PRO A 107 16.87 11.95 -6.24
N ILE A 108 17.27 12.90 -5.40
CA ILE A 108 16.67 14.25 -5.38
C ILE A 108 17.18 15.00 -6.62
N ASP A 109 17.00 14.43 -7.80
CA ASP A 109 17.26 15.11 -9.05
C ASP A 109 15.91 15.57 -9.62
N SER A 110 15.79 16.89 -9.70
CA SER A 110 14.62 17.67 -10.14
C SER A 110 14.06 17.35 -11.55
N SER A 111 14.56 16.32 -12.21
CA SER A 111 14.27 15.98 -13.60
C SER A 111 13.55 14.64 -13.81
N TYR A 112 13.26 13.87 -12.75
CA TYR A 112 12.71 12.52 -12.93
C TYR A 112 11.17 12.48 -13.03
N LYS A 113 10.65 12.02 -14.18
CA LYS A 113 9.22 11.72 -14.39
C LYS A 113 8.95 10.24 -14.07
N ALA A 114 8.08 10.00 -13.09
CA ALA A 114 7.62 8.66 -12.75
C ALA A 114 7.00 7.96 -13.97
N PRO A 115 7.28 6.66 -14.21
CA PRO A 115 6.55 5.90 -15.20
C PRO A 115 5.12 5.69 -14.71
N VAL A 116 4.17 6.26 -15.45
CA VAL A 116 2.74 6.06 -15.26
C VAL A 116 2.42 4.66 -15.78
N SER A 117 1.99 3.76 -14.88
CA SER A 117 1.40 2.46 -15.26
C SER A 117 -0.02 2.63 -15.77
#